data_AF-A0A955IMN9-F1
#
_entry.id   AF-A0A955IMN9-F1
#
_cell.length_a   1.000
_cell.length_b   1.000
_cell.length_c   1.000
_cell.angle_alpha   90.00
_cell.angle_beta   90.00
_cell.angle_gamma   90.00
#
_symmetry.space_group_name_H-M   'P 1'
#
loop_
_entity.id
_entity.type
_entity.pdbx_description
1 polymer ?
#
loop_
_entity_poly.entity_id
_entity_poly.type
_entity_poly.pdbx_seq_one_letter_code
_entity_poly.pdbx_strand_id
1 'polypeptide(L)'
;MLWDRSLGAEYVGQQAAQEHDKALAEVMHGDFAWDILQSLLRDEDPKVRTLALVALFGREDPSDLQAIATLANDAELSFPGLKPISLPGGFPAPELSELLSDQTVGHFATEMLGLYGVRHAYGGVTQEEWLAYWEHRANRSHCLSWFHVQYERAHRGSHPIRGDAFERIKKVRERIDALERDERAWTLFLLYDREGSGALVTEDELLQLARELGRDKLERMLTYDLQSDDPDKKIIGWRHHWMMTFVLGHADQLLEPDDCDWLLERQAYEYNYRERNDSNPLLSPWWSIAAAQLQPDRARDILYSAIGHFQGRFDCDERRDVYVALWNLVGESEKFFIQEWFYNREPDVGCSSLGKQAEFIRDIAMDRSNAPLIAFLLDHRLGWKGLDWSAVESAARIVNKWAGEPIITEDELREAWHPLGYRSFAAYDSTPDHREETEALARLVDKWSRRLVQATPQWCPDYKR
;
A
#
# COMPACT_ATOMS: atom_id res chain seq x y z
N MET A 1 -13.14 -1.07 9.35
CA MET A 1 -14.05 -0.62 10.41
C MET A 1 -14.78 -1.78 11.11
N LEU A 2 -15.16 -2.87 10.44
CA LEU A 2 -15.90 -3.94 11.12
C LEU A 2 -15.08 -4.96 11.90
N TRP A 3 -13.75 -5.09 11.74
CA TRP A 3 -12.98 -6.12 12.47
C TRP A 3 -11.55 -5.67 12.81
N ASP A 4 -11.37 -4.43 13.24
CA ASP A 4 -10.07 -3.98 13.72
C ASP A 4 -9.82 -4.53 15.12
N ARG A 5 -9.05 -5.63 15.19
CA ARG A 5 -8.67 -6.33 16.42
C ARG A 5 -7.84 -5.45 17.38
N SER A 6 -7.19 -4.41 16.86
CA SER A 6 -6.23 -3.63 17.64
C SER A 6 -6.92 -2.74 18.68
N LEU A 7 -8.08 -2.17 18.36
CA LEU A 7 -8.80 -1.26 19.25
C LEU A 7 -9.69 -1.96 20.27
N GLY A 8 -10.12 -3.22 20.03
CA GLY A 8 -11.01 -3.91 20.97
C GLY A 8 -10.30 -4.48 22.21
N ALA A 9 -9.09 -5.01 22.03
CA ALA A 9 -8.40 -5.76 23.09
C ALA A 9 -7.87 -4.87 24.23
N GLU A 10 -7.51 -3.62 23.93
CA GLU A 10 -7.05 -2.65 24.95
C GLU A 10 -8.20 -2.13 25.82
N TYR A 11 -9.44 -2.13 25.32
CA TYR A 11 -10.56 -1.43 25.95
C TYR A 11 -11.60 -2.35 26.60
N VAL A 12 -11.80 -3.57 26.08
CA VAL A 12 -12.84 -4.51 26.55
C VAL A 12 -12.27 -5.53 27.56
N GLY A 13 -10.95 -5.53 27.75
CA GLY A 13 -10.22 -6.55 28.49
C GLY A 13 -9.98 -7.80 27.62
N GLN A 14 -8.76 -8.33 27.70
CA GLN A 14 -8.30 -9.41 26.80
C GLN A 14 -9.22 -10.64 26.80
N GLN A 15 -9.81 -10.99 27.94
CA GLN A 15 -10.67 -12.17 28.05
C GLN A 15 -12.02 -11.98 27.35
N ALA A 16 -12.70 -10.85 27.55
CA ALA A 16 -13.99 -10.59 26.91
C ALA A 16 -13.84 -10.41 25.38
N ALA A 17 -12.74 -9.81 24.93
CA ALA A 17 -12.40 -9.76 23.50
C ALA A 17 -12.18 -11.17 22.92
N GLN A 18 -11.50 -12.06 23.65
CA GLN A 18 -11.30 -13.46 23.23
C GLN A 18 -12.62 -14.25 23.18
N GLU A 19 -13.50 -14.07 24.16
CA GLU A 19 -14.81 -14.73 24.19
C GLU A 19 -15.72 -14.26 23.06
N HIS A 20 -15.74 -12.95 22.79
CA HIS A 20 -16.43 -12.37 21.64
C HIS A 20 -15.89 -12.91 20.32
N ASP A 21 -14.58 -12.88 20.11
CA ASP A 21 -13.93 -13.38 18.89
C ASP A 21 -14.22 -14.86 18.67
N LYS A 22 -14.26 -15.64 19.75
CA LYS A 22 -14.62 -17.07 19.69
C LYS A 22 -16.07 -17.25 19.26
N ALA A 23 -17.02 -16.56 19.89
CA ALA A 23 -18.44 -16.67 19.56
C ALA A 23 -18.71 -16.25 18.11
N LEU A 24 -18.07 -15.16 17.66
CA LEU A 24 -18.17 -14.72 16.29
C LEU A 24 -17.59 -15.75 15.31
N ALA A 25 -16.43 -16.34 15.63
CA ALA A 25 -15.84 -17.38 14.80
C ALA A 25 -16.75 -18.62 14.68
N GLU A 26 -17.46 -18.99 15.75
CA GLU A 26 -18.44 -20.08 15.75
C GLU A 26 -19.63 -19.80 14.81
N VAL A 27 -20.11 -18.55 14.78
CA VAL A 27 -21.20 -18.14 13.86
C VAL A 27 -20.69 -18.04 12.42
N MET A 28 -19.53 -17.42 12.21
CA MET A 28 -19.00 -17.13 10.88
C MET A 28 -18.47 -18.38 10.16
N HIS A 29 -17.99 -19.37 10.91
CA HIS A 29 -17.40 -20.60 10.35
C HIS A 29 -18.20 -21.86 10.70
N GLY A 30 -19.42 -21.71 11.24
CA GLY A 30 -20.31 -22.83 11.50
C GLY A 30 -20.86 -23.44 10.21
N ASP A 31 -21.03 -24.76 10.21
CA ASP A 31 -21.59 -25.52 9.09
C ASP A 31 -23.13 -25.47 9.13
N PHE A 32 -23.68 -24.28 8.89
CA PHE A 32 -25.12 -24.06 8.86
C PHE A 32 -25.67 -24.32 7.46
N ALA A 33 -26.79 -25.05 7.38
CA ALA A 33 -27.49 -25.27 6.13
C ALA A 33 -28.04 -23.94 5.58
N TRP A 34 -27.89 -23.73 4.28
CA TRP A 34 -28.21 -22.47 3.62
C TRP A 34 -29.70 -22.09 3.74
N ASP A 35 -30.60 -23.07 3.61
CA ASP A 35 -32.05 -22.90 3.76
C ASP A 35 -32.44 -22.47 5.18
N ILE A 36 -31.73 -22.98 6.20
CA ILE A 36 -31.87 -22.53 7.58
C ILE A 36 -31.46 -21.06 7.70
N LEU A 37 -30.27 -20.69 7.21
CA LEU A 37 -29.80 -19.30 7.25
C LEU A 37 -30.77 -18.34 6.54
N GLN A 38 -31.30 -18.73 5.38
CA GLN A 38 -32.31 -17.94 4.66
C GLN A 38 -33.60 -17.75 5.48
N SER A 39 -34.05 -18.79 6.19
CA SER A 39 -35.24 -18.67 7.05
C SER A 39 -35.00 -17.70 8.21
N LEU A 40 -33.79 -17.70 8.79
CA LEU A 40 -33.41 -16.83 9.90
C LEU A 40 -33.28 -15.36 9.51
N LEU A 41 -33.07 -15.04 8.22
CA LEU A 41 -33.14 -13.65 7.74
C LEU A 41 -34.54 -13.03 7.89
N ARG A 42 -35.57 -13.83 8.21
CA ARG A 42 -36.95 -13.36 8.45
C ARG A 42 -37.38 -13.48 9.91
N ASP A 43 -36.46 -13.81 10.81
CA ASP A 43 -36.76 -13.93 12.24
C ASP A 43 -37.25 -12.59 12.80
N GLU A 44 -38.13 -12.62 13.81
CA GLU A 44 -38.64 -11.41 14.46
C GLU A 44 -37.53 -10.68 15.22
N ASP A 45 -36.54 -11.40 15.77
CA ASP A 45 -35.42 -10.82 16.50
C ASP A 45 -34.34 -10.26 15.53
N PRO A 46 -34.08 -8.94 15.53
CA PRO A 46 -33.05 -8.34 14.68
C PRO A 46 -31.64 -8.88 14.94
N LYS A 47 -31.35 -9.33 16.16
CA LYS A 47 -30.04 -9.94 16.47
C LYS A 47 -29.87 -11.28 15.77
N VAL A 48 -30.94 -12.09 15.71
CA VAL A 48 -30.92 -13.36 14.97
C VAL A 48 -30.69 -13.11 13.48
N ARG A 49 -31.38 -12.11 12.90
CA ARG A 49 -31.16 -11.71 11.51
C ARG A 49 -29.72 -11.27 11.26
N THR A 50 -29.12 -10.47 12.14
CA THR A 50 -27.71 -10.06 12.03
C THR A 50 -26.75 -11.25 12.14
N LEU A 51 -26.97 -12.20 13.04
CA LEU A 51 -26.12 -13.40 13.12
C LEU A 51 -26.25 -14.27 11.86
N ALA A 52 -27.45 -14.38 11.28
CA ALA A 52 -27.66 -15.05 10.00
C ALA A 52 -26.93 -14.35 8.85
N LEU A 53 -26.93 -13.01 8.81
CA LEU A 53 -26.09 -12.24 7.87
C LEU A 53 -24.60 -12.53 8.04
N VAL A 54 -24.10 -12.56 9.28
CA VAL A 54 -22.70 -12.87 9.59
C VAL A 54 -22.33 -14.28 9.13
N ALA A 55 -23.19 -15.26 9.35
CA ALA A 55 -23.00 -16.63 8.90
C ALA A 55 -23.00 -16.74 7.36
N LEU A 56 -23.95 -16.09 6.67
CA LEU A 56 -23.98 -16.03 5.21
C LEU A 56 -22.73 -15.35 4.64
N PHE A 57 -22.35 -14.20 5.19
CA PHE A 57 -21.13 -13.50 4.78
C PHE A 57 -19.87 -14.33 5.04
N GLY A 58 -19.85 -15.12 6.11
CA GLY A 58 -18.77 -16.03 6.48
C GLY A 58 -18.53 -17.18 5.52
N ARG A 59 -19.55 -17.57 4.75
CA ARG A 59 -19.45 -18.60 3.69
C ARG A 59 -18.64 -18.13 2.48
N GLU A 60 -18.50 -16.81 2.30
CA GLU A 60 -17.76 -16.19 1.19
C GLU A 60 -18.24 -16.64 -0.21
N ASP A 61 -19.51 -17.04 -0.30
CA ASP A 61 -20.20 -17.45 -1.51
C ASP A 61 -20.95 -16.25 -2.13
N PRO A 62 -20.59 -15.81 -3.35
CA PRO A 62 -21.24 -14.69 -4.01
C PRO A 62 -22.75 -14.86 -4.22
N SER A 63 -23.25 -16.10 -4.27
CA SER A 63 -24.70 -16.36 -4.39
C SER A 63 -25.49 -15.92 -3.14
N ASP A 64 -24.82 -15.77 -2.00
CA ASP A 64 -25.43 -15.31 -0.75
C ASP A 64 -25.67 -13.78 -0.72
N LEU A 65 -25.02 -13.02 -1.62
CA LEU A 65 -25.09 -11.56 -1.63
C LEU A 65 -26.50 -11.04 -1.89
N GLN A 66 -27.29 -11.72 -2.73
CA GLN A 66 -28.67 -11.33 -2.97
C GLN A 66 -29.52 -11.48 -1.71
N ALA A 67 -29.29 -12.53 -0.91
CA ALA A 67 -29.99 -12.73 0.35
C ALA A 67 -29.61 -11.62 1.36
N ILE A 68 -28.32 -11.31 1.47
CA ILE A 68 -27.81 -10.20 2.29
C ILE A 68 -28.47 -8.87 1.89
N ALA A 69 -28.57 -8.59 0.59
CA ALA A 69 -29.15 -7.35 0.08
C ALA A 69 -30.63 -7.16 0.42
N THR A 70 -31.38 -8.22 0.70
CA THR A 70 -32.79 -8.08 1.13
C THR A 70 -32.94 -7.36 2.46
N LEU A 71 -31.90 -7.36 3.30
CA LEU A 71 -31.90 -6.70 4.60
C LEU A 71 -31.24 -5.33 4.58
N ALA A 72 -30.72 -4.82 3.46
CA ALA A 72 -30.00 -3.53 3.40
C ALA A 72 -30.83 -2.34 3.92
N ASN A 73 -32.16 -2.40 3.81
CA ASN A 73 -33.09 -1.37 4.30
C ASN A 73 -33.74 -1.72 5.67
N ASP A 74 -33.28 -2.77 6.36
CA ASP A 74 -33.81 -3.14 7.67
C ASP A 74 -33.37 -2.12 8.72
N ALA A 75 -34.36 -1.41 9.28
CA ALA A 75 -34.16 -0.30 10.21
C ALA A 75 -34.18 -0.73 11.69
N GLU A 76 -34.41 -2.02 11.98
CA GLU A 76 -34.45 -2.50 13.36
C GLU A 76 -33.05 -2.51 13.99
N LEU A 77 -32.97 -2.06 15.25
CA LEU A 77 -31.72 -2.00 16.00
C LEU A 77 -31.24 -3.41 16.37
N SER A 78 -29.95 -3.65 16.17
CA SER A 78 -29.31 -4.93 16.44
C SER A 78 -28.16 -4.76 17.45
N PHE A 79 -27.06 -5.52 17.28
CA PHE A 79 -25.84 -5.33 18.04
C PHE A 79 -25.29 -3.91 17.85
N PRO A 80 -24.75 -3.27 18.91
CA PRO A 80 -24.11 -1.98 18.78
C PRO A 80 -22.80 -2.12 17.98
N GLY A 81 -22.48 -1.10 17.20
CA GLY A 81 -21.20 -0.97 16.51
C GLY A 81 -20.17 -0.16 17.28
N LEU A 82 -18.94 -0.18 16.81
CA LEU A 82 -17.89 0.73 17.26
C LEU A 82 -17.87 1.98 16.37
N LYS A 83 -17.87 3.14 17.00
CA LYS A 83 -17.60 4.41 16.33
C LYS A 83 -16.17 4.39 15.80
N PRO A 84 -15.93 4.87 14.56
CA PRO A 84 -14.59 5.14 14.11
C PRO A 84 -14.00 6.26 14.97
N ILE A 85 -12.88 5.99 15.63
CA ILE A 85 -12.16 6.99 16.41
C ILE A 85 -10.73 7.07 15.90
N SER A 86 -10.31 8.31 15.62
CA SER A 86 -8.90 8.67 15.49
C SER A 86 -8.49 9.37 16.78
N LEU A 87 -7.87 8.64 17.72
CA LEU A 87 -7.30 9.26 18.90
C LEU A 87 -5.90 9.78 18.55
N PRO A 88 -5.60 11.08 18.74
CA PRO A 88 -4.22 11.53 18.79
C PRO A 88 -3.49 10.81 19.93
N GLY A 89 -2.21 10.48 19.75
CA GLY A 89 -1.42 9.86 20.82
C GLY A 89 -1.41 10.72 22.09
N GLY A 90 -1.58 10.09 23.26
CA GLY A 90 -1.50 10.75 24.58
C GLY A 90 -2.84 11.17 25.20
N PHE A 91 -3.98 10.96 24.53
CA PHE A 91 -5.30 11.15 25.14
C PHE A 91 -5.71 9.92 25.96
N PRO A 92 -6.43 10.10 27.09
CA PRO A 92 -6.99 8.97 27.83
C PRO A 92 -7.93 8.17 26.94
N ALA A 93 -7.83 6.84 27.04
CA ALA A 93 -8.73 5.91 26.40
C ALA A 93 -10.20 6.25 26.76
N PRO A 94 -11.08 6.58 25.80
CA PRO A 94 -12.50 6.78 26.06
C PRO A 94 -13.13 5.48 26.59
N GLU A 95 -14.19 5.62 27.38
CA GLU A 95 -14.92 4.46 27.88
C GLU A 95 -15.61 3.70 26.74
N LEU A 96 -15.73 2.37 26.84
CA LEU A 96 -16.37 1.55 25.82
C LEU A 96 -17.78 2.05 25.46
N SER A 97 -18.56 2.51 26.44
CA SER A 97 -19.89 3.09 26.23
C SER A 97 -19.87 4.31 25.29
N GLU A 98 -18.80 5.10 25.31
CA GLU A 98 -18.58 6.25 24.43
C GLU A 98 -18.18 5.80 23.02
N LEU A 99 -17.54 4.64 22.91
CA LEU A 99 -17.17 4.00 21.65
C LEU A 99 -18.37 3.36 20.94
N LEU A 100 -19.43 3.00 21.65
CA LEU A 100 -20.56 2.29 21.04
C LEU A 100 -21.50 3.25 20.30
N SER A 101 -22.01 2.79 19.15
CA SER A 101 -23.08 3.43 18.38
C SER A 101 -24.17 2.44 18.05
N ASP A 102 -25.42 2.89 18.09
CA ASP A 102 -26.56 2.12 17.58
C ASP A 102 -26.32 1.74 16.11
N GLN A 103 -26.60 0.48 15.78
CA GLN A 103 -26.54 -0.05 14.42
C GLN A 103 -27.79 -0.86 14.11
N THR A 104 -28.28 -0.73 12.88
CA THR A 104 -29.41 -1.51 12.39
C THR A 104 -28.93 -2.76 11.67
N VAL A 105 -29.81 -3.75 11.51
CA VAL A 105 -29.55 -4.92 10.65
C VAL A 105 -29.15 -4.49 9.24
N GLY A 106 -29.79 -3.47 8.69
CA GLY A 106 -29.49 -2.94 7.36
C GLY A 106 -28.12 -2.28 7.26
N HIS A 107 -27.62 -1.66 8.32
CA HIS A 107 -26.26 -1.16 8.35
C HIS A 107 -25.23 -2.30 8.21
N PHE A 108 -25.42 -3.42 8.92
CA PHE A 108 -24.57 -4.61 8.77
C PHE A 108 -24.59 -5.15 7.33
N ALA A 109 -25.78 -5.32 6.75
CA ALA A 109 -25.93 -5.79 5.37
C ALA A 109 -25.24 -4.84 4.36
N THR A 110 -25.44 -3.54 4.52
CA THR A 110 -24.85 -2.49 3.67
C THR A 110 -23.33 -2.50 3.72
N GLU A 111 -22.72 -2.62 4.91
CA GLU A 111 -21.26 -2.72 5.04
C GLU A 111 -20.71 -4.01 4.42
N MET A 112 -21.39 -5.15 4.60
CA MET A 112 -21.01 -6.43 3.99
C MET A 112 -21.01 -6.35 2.46
N LEU A 113 -22.06 -5.79 1.86
CA LEU A 113 -22.13 -5.58 0.40
C LEU A 113 -21.08 -4.58 -0.08
N GLY A 114 -20.81 -3.53 0.71
CA GLY A 114 -19.79 -2.54 0.42
C GLY A 114 -18.39 -3.15 0.23
N LEU A 115 -18.06 -4.21 0.99
CA LEU A 115 -16.79 -4.94 0.87
C LEU A 115 -16.62 -5.63 -0.48
N TYR A 116 -17.71 -6.11 -1.09
CA TYR A 116 -17.71 -6.73 -2.43
C TYR A 116 -17.65 -5.70 -3.56
N GLY A 117 -17.22 -4.47 -3.28
CA GLY A 117 -16.91 -3.48 -4.31
C GLY A 117 -18.09 -2.60 -4.75
N VAL A 118 -19.29 -2.76 -4.17
CA VAL A 118 -20.45 -1.92 -4.48
C VAL A 118 -20.13 -0.43 -4.22
N ARG A 119 -19.55 -0.15 -3.04
CA ARG A 119 -19.16 1.21 -2.64
C ARG A 119 -18.07 1.79 -3.54
N HIS A 120 -17.13 0.96 -4.01
CA HIS A 120 -16.08 1.40 -4.91
C HIS A 120 -16.60 1.70 -6.32
N ALA A 121 -17.60 0.94 -6.80
CA ALA A 121 -18.16 1.13 -8.12
C ALA A 121 -19.13 2.32 -8.20
N TYR A 122 -19.87 2.62 -7.12
CA TYR A 122 -20.96 3.59 -7.16
C TYR A 122 -20.89 4.72 -6.12
N GLY A 123 -19.97 4.67 -5.16
CA GLY A 123 -19.85 5.68 -4.08
C GLY A 123 -20.74 5.40 -2.87
N GLY A 124 -21.69 4.47 -2.97
CA GLY A 124 -22.58 4.05 -1.90
C GLY A 124 -23.02 2.58 -2.01
N VAL A 125 -23.98 2.19 -1.18
CA VAL A 125 -24.64 0.87 -1.20
C VAL A 125 -26.14 1.05 -0.94
N THR A 126 -26.76 1.94 -1.70
CA THR A 126 -28.22 2.03 -1.79
C THR A 126 -28.78 0.85 -2.58
N GLN A 127 -30.10 0.65 -2.52
CA GLN A 127 -30.75 -0.40 -3.29
C GLN A 127 -30.54 -0.22 -4.81
N GLU A 128 -30.54 1.02 -5.31
CA GLU A 128 -30.28 1.31 -6.73
C GLU A 128 -28.85 0.92 -7.12
N GLU A 129 -27.86 1.31 -6.31
CA GLU A 129 -26.45 0.99 -6.55
C GLU A 129 -26.19 -0.52 -6.44
N TRP A 130 -26.84 -1.22 -5.52
CA TRP A 130 -26.79 -2.67 -5.44
C TRP A 130 -27.36 -3.33 -6.70
N LEU A 131 -28.53 -2.88 -7.19
CA LEU A 131 -29.15 -3.44 -8.39
C LEU A 131 -28.25 -3.23 -9.61
N ALA A 132 -27.67 -2.04 -9.77
CA ALA A 132 -26.71 -1.74 -10.82
C ALA A 132 -25.42 -2.58 -10.70
N TYR A 133 -24.93 -2.80 -9.47
CA TYR A 133 -23.82 -3.72 -9.22
C TYR A 133 -24.16 -5.16 -9.65
N TRP A 134 -25.33 -5.64 -9.24
CA TRP A 134 -25.74 -7.03 -9.42
C TRP A 134 -26.11 -7.37 -10.86
N GLU A 135 -26.65 -6.42 -11.62
CA GLU A 135 -27.05 -6.61 -13.03
C GLU A 135 -25.94 -7.24 -13.87
N HIS A 136 -24.70 -6.79 -13.69
CA HIS A 136 -23.54 -7.28 -14.45
C HIS A 136 -22.84 -8.50 -13.82
N ARG A 137 -23.28 -8.95 -12.64
CA ARG A 137 -22.55 -9.94 -11.82
C ARG A 137 -23.37 -11.17 -11.44
N ALA A 138 -24.70 -11.09 -11.47
CA ALA A 138 -25.60 -12.14 -11.00
C ALA A 138 -25.37 -13.52 -11.63
N ASN A 139 -24.98 -13.56 -12.90
CA ASN A 139 -24.77 -14.79 -13.67
C ASN A 139 -23.30 -15.18 -13.81
N ARG A 140 -22.40 -14.52 -13.06
CA ARG A 140 -20.96 -14.80 -13.12
C ARG A 140 -20.57 -15.81 -12.06
N SER A 141 -19.61 -16.67 -12.39
CA SER A 141 -18.98 -17.57 -11.41
C SER A 141 -17.88 -16.88 -10.59
N HIS A 142 -17.39 -15.74 -11.09
CA HIS A 142 -16.31 -14.97 -10.48
C HIS A 142 -16.35 -13.50 -10.89
N CYS A 143 -15.89 -12.66 -9.97
CA CYS A 143 -15.53 -11.26 -10.18
C CYS A 143 -14.31 -10.94 -9.30
N LEU A 144 -13.48 -9.97 -9.69
CA LEU A 144 -12.29 -9.58 -8.94
C LEU A 144 -12.63 -9.12 -7.53
N SER A 145 -13.72 -8.37 -7.33
CA SER A 145 -14.11 -7.92 -5.99
C SER A 145 -14.41 -9.08 -5.05
N TRP A 146 -14.88 -10.21 -5.57
CA TRP A 146 -15.17 -11.41 -4.78
C TRP A 146 -13.88 -12.08 -4.33
N PHE A 147 -12.89 -12.21 -5.21
CA PHE A 147 -11.56 -12.70 -4.84
C PHE A 147 -10.85 -11.75 -3.89
N HIS A 148 -11.02 -10.44 -4.06
CA HIS A 148 -10.45 -9.46 -3.16
C HIS A 148 -10.97 -9.63 -1.73
N VAL A 149 -12.29 -9.76 -1.55
CA VAL A 149 -12.89 -10.02 -0.22
C VAL A 149 -12.38 -11.32 0.40
N GLN A 150 -12.34 -12.41 -0.39
CA GLN A 150 -11.84 -13.70 0.07
C GLN A 150 -10.36 -13.63 0.48
N TYR A 151 -9.54 -12.93 -0.31
CA TYR A 151 -8.12 -12.74 -0.02
C TYR A 151 -7.90 -11.92 1.26
N GLU A 152 -8.57 -10.76 1.39
CA GLU A 152 -8.52 -9.91 2.58
C GLU A 152 -8.94 -10.66 3.85
N ARG A 153 -9.99 -11.47 3.75
CA ARG A 153 -10.49 -12.28 4.88
C ARG A 153 -9.58 -13.46 5.19
N ALA A 154 -8.91 -14.04 4.21
CA ALA A 154 -7.95 -15.13 4.42
C ALA A 154 -6.78 -14.69 5.31
N HIS A 155 -6.24 -13.48 5.08
CA HIS A 155 -5.12 -12.92 5.84
C HIS A 155 -5.54 -12.00 7.01
N ARG A 156 -6.81 -11.60 7.09
CA ARG A 156 -7.42 -10.82 8.18
C ARG A 156 -6.72 -9.48 8.43
N GLY A 157 -6.23 -8.82 7.38
CA GLY A 157 -5.47 -7.57 7.46
C GLY A 157 -4.14 -7.70 8.20
N SER A 158 -3.58 -8.92 8.31
CA SER A 158 -2.33 -9.13 9.05
C SER A 158 -1.11 -9.05 8.12
N HIS A 159 -0.24 -8.09 8.41
CA HIS A 159 1.06 -7.91 7.75
C HIS A 159 2.16 -7.87 8.82
N PRO A 160 3.17 -8.76 8.79
CA PRO A 160 3.30 -9.90 7.86
C PRO A 160 2.20 -10.96 8.05
N ILE A 161 1.91 -11.70 6.97
CA ILE A 161 0.91 -12.76 6.96
C ILE A 161 1.28 -13.86 7.96
N ARG A 162 0.30 -14.22 8.80
CA ARG A 162 0.47 -15.25 9.83
C ARG A 162 0.36 -16.67 9.27
N GLY A 163 1.04 -17.62 9.92
CA GLY A 163 1.13 -19.03 9.50
C GLY A 163 -0.22 -19.71 9.22
N ASP A 164 -1.27 -19.39 9.97
CA ASP A 164 -2.60 -19.98 9.82
C ASP A 164 -3.38 -19.43 8.60
N ALA A 165 -2.94 -18.32 8.02
CA ALA A 165 -3.57 -17.70 6.86
C ALA A 165 -3.18 -18.37 5.54
N PHE A 166 -2.01 -19.01 5.45
CA PHE A 166 -1.50 -19.59 4.20
C PHE A 166 -2.46 -20.61 3.58
N GLU A 167 -3.05 -21.51 4.38
CA GLU A 167 -4.01 -22.51 3.87
C GLU A 167 -5.30 -21.86 3.35
N ARG A 168 -5.74 -20.74 3.95
CA ARG A 168 -6.90 -19.99 3.45
C ARG A 168 -6.57 -19.28 2.15
N ILE A 169 -5.41 -18.62 2.08
CA ILE A 169 -4.92 -17.94 0.86
C ILE A 169 -4.75 -18.94 -0.27
N LYS A 170 -4.22 -20.14 0.01
CA LYS A 170 -4.07 -21.21 -0.97
C LYS A 170 -5.40 -21.62 -1.61
N LYS A 171 -6.49 -21.70 -0.85
CA LYS A 171 -7.83 -21.99 -1.42
C LYS A 171 -8.32 -20.87 -2.34
N VAL A 172 -8.05 -19.61 -1.99
CA VAL A 172 -8.35 -18.48 -2.88
C VAL A 172 -7.52 -18.60 -4.16
N ARG A 173 -6.23 -18.91 -4.00
CA ARG A 173 -5.31 -19.10 -5.12
C ARG A 173 -5.74 -20.21 -6.07
N GLU A 174 -6.14 -21.37 -5.56
CA GLU A 174 -6.64 -22.50 -6.36
C GLU A 174 -7.84 -22.10 -7.23
N ARG A 175 -8.73 -21.24 -6.73
CA ARG A 175 -9.88 -20.72 -7.50
C ARG A 175 -9.46 -19.72 -8.57
N ILE A 176 -8.46 -18.89 -8.29
CA ILE A 176 -7.88 -17.96 -9.27
C ILE A 176 -7.15 -18.74 -10.37
N ASP A 177 -6.45 -19.82 -10.01
CA ASP A 177 -5.70 -20.66 -10.95
C ASP A 177 -6.61 -21.39 -11.96
N ALA A 178 -7.87 -21.63 -11.58
CA ALA A 178 -8.90 -22.23 -12.42
C ALA A 178 -9.52 -21.26 -13.45
N LEU A 179 -9.16 -19.97 -13.40
CA LEU A 179 -9.58 -19.00 -14.42
C LEU A 179 -8.83 -19.23 -15.73
N GLU A 180 -9.42 -18.74 -16.83
CA GLU A 180 -8.73 -18.67 -18.11
C GLU A 180 -7.43 -17.85 -17.99
N ARG A 181 -6.44 -18.20 -18.81
CA ARG A 181 -5.04 -17.75 -18.66
C ARG A 181 -4.90 -16.25 -18.41
N ASP A 182 -5.51 -15.42 -19.25
CA ASP A 182 -5.37 -13.96 -19.15
C ASP A 182 -6.19 -13.40 -17.98
N GLU A 183 -7.38 -13.95 -17.74
CA GLU A 183 -8.23 -13.58 -16.60
C GLU A 183 -7.52 -13.87 -15.27
N ARG A 184 -6.83 -15.02 -15.17
CA ARG A 184 -5.97 -15.39 -14.05
C ARG A 184 -4.86 -14.36 -13.84
N ALA A 185 -4.12 -14.04 -14.90
CA ALA A 185 -3.00 -13.09 -14.82
C ALA A 185 -3.49 -11.72 -14.32
N TRP A 186 -4.56 -11.18 -14.90
CA TRP A 186 -5.11 -9.89 -14.48
C TRP A 186 -5.68 -9.90 -13.07
N THR A 187 -6.30 -11.01 -12.63
CA THR A 187 -6.75 -11.15 -11.25
C THR A 187 -5.56 -11.10 -10.28
N LEU A 188 -4.48 -11.84 -10.54
CA LEU A 188 -3.30 -11.84 -9.68
C LEU A 188 -2.61 -10.48 -9.66
N PHE A 189 -2.49 -9.82 -10.82
CA PHE A 189 -1.99 -8.45 -10.92
C PHE A 189 -2.78 -7.46 -10.06
N LEU A 190 -4.12 -7.53 -10.11
CA LEU A 190 -5.01 -6.64 -9.36
C LEU A 190 -5.18 -7.01 -7.88
N LEU A 191 -4.66 -8.15 -7.44
CA LEU A 191 -4.64 -8.55 -6.02
C LEU A 191 -3.24 -8.46 -5.42
N TYR A 192 -2.23 -8.22 -6.23
CA TYR A 192 -0.87 -8.04 -5.76
C TYR A 192 -0.72 -6.73 -4.99
N ASP A 193 -0.11 -6.87 -3.81
CA ASP A 193 0.30 -5.79 -2.92
C ASP A 193 1.69 -6.10 -2.38
N ARG A 194 2.63 -5.17 -2.56
CA ARG A 194 4.05 -5.31 -2.22
C ARG A 194 4.27 -5.69 -0.74
N GLU A 195 3.35 -5.33 0.17
CA GLU A 195 3.51 -5.52 1.61
C GLU A 195 2.96 -6.84 2.17
N GLY A 196 2.38 -7.72 1.34
CA GLY A 196 1.87 -9.01 1.83
C GLY A 196 1.46 -10.03 0.80
N SER A 197 1.29 -9.65 -0.46
CA SER A 197 0.79 -10.58 -1.49
C SER A 197 1.76 -11.68 -1.90
N GLY A 198 3.01 -11.69 -1.42
CA GLY A 198 3.94 -12.80 -1.65
C GLY A 198 3.39 -14.18 -1.24
N ALA A 199 2.40 -14.24 -0.34
CA ALA A 199 1.70 -15.48 -0.01
C ALA A 199 0.66 -15.92 -1.07
N LEU A 200 0.14 -14.98 -1.87
CA LEU A 200 -0.81 -15.21 -2.97
C LEU A 200 -0.09 -15.39 -4.31
N VAL A 201 0.83 -14.46 -4.63
CA VAL A 201 1.61 -14.40 -5.87
C VAL A 201 2.92 -13.68 -5.60
N THR A 202 4.02 -14.24 -6.10
CA THR A 202 5.35 -13.62 -5.97
C THR A 202 5.60 -12.65 -7.12
N GLU A 203 6.55 -11.73 -6.95
CA GLU A 203 6.98 -10.81 -8.02
C GLU A 203 7.53 -11.56 -9.24
N ASP A 204 8.36 -12.59 -9.02
CA ASP A 204 8.89 -13.46 -10.09
C ASP A 204 7.76 -14.13 -10.90
N GLU A 205 6.71 -14.57 -10.20
CA GLU A 205 5.55 -15.18 -10.84
C GLU A 205 4.73 -14.16 -11.64
N LEU A 206 4.51 -12.95 -11.11
CA LEU A 206 3.84 -11.87 -11.86
C LEU A 206 4.62 -11.45 -13.10
N LEU A 207 5.94 -11.38 -12.99
CA LEU A 207 6.81 -11.08 -14.11
C LEU A 207 6.69 -12.16 -15.19
N GLN A 208 6.63 -13.44 -14.80
CA GLN A 208 6.38 -14.54 -15.73
C GLN A 208 4.99 -14.44 -16.38
N LEU A 209 3.94 -14.12 -15.61
CA LEU A 209 2.59 -13.91 -16.15
C LEU A 209 2.54 -12.73 -17.13
N ALA A 210 3.24 -11.63 -16.85
CA ALA A 210 3.37 -10.51 -17.78
C ALA A 210 4.02 -10.92 -19.09
N ARG A 211 5.09 -11.72 -19.05
CA ARG A 211 5.73 -12.27 -20.26
C ARG A 211 4.76 -13.14 -21.08
N GLU A 212 3.93 -13.95 -20.40
CA GLU A 212 2.95 -14.82 -21.06
C GLU A 212 1.74 -14.07 -21.67
N LEU A 213 1.37 -12.93 -21.08
CA LEU A 213 0.38 -12.01 -21.65
C LEU A 213 0.91 -11.42 -22.97
N GLY A 214 2.19 -11.06 -22.99
CA GLY A 214 2.88 -10.50 -24.15
C GLY A 214 2.68 -8.99 -24.31
N ARG A 215 3.61 -8.36 -25.03
CA ARG A 215 3.73 -6.91 -25.23
C ARG A 215 2.41 -6.24 -25.61
N ASP A 216 1.72 -6.73 -26.64
CA ASP A 216 0.46 -6.12 -27.13
C ASP A 216 -0.60 -5.95 -26.03
N LYS A 217 -0.73 -6.93 -25.13
CA LYS A 217 -1.71 -6.85 -24.03
C LYS A 217 -1.24 -5.92 -22.92
N LEU A 218 0.06 -5.89 -22.65
CA LEU A 218 0.65 -4.98 -21.67
C LEU A 218 0.52 -3.53 -22.14
N GLU A 219 0.78 -3.23 -23.41
CA GLU A 219 0.59 -1.90 -23.99
C GLU A 219 -0.87 -1.43 -23.91
N ARG A 220 -1.82 -2.31 -24.27
CA ARG A 220 -3.25 -1.98 -24.14
C ARG A 220 -3.62 -1.70 -22.68
N MET A 221 -3.14 -2.53 -21.75
CA MET A 221 -3.31 -2.28 -20.32
C MET A 221 -2.71 -0.94 -19.90
N LEU A 222 -1.50 -0.59 -20.34
CA LEU A 222 -0.86 0.71 -20.10
C LEU A 222 -1.66 1.91 -20.66
N THR A 223 -2.65 1.67 -21.52
CA THR A 223 -3.58 2.69 -22.03
C THR A 223 -5.00 2.59 -21.45
N TYR A 224 -5.17 1.89 -20.32
CA TYR A 224 -6.45 1.63 -19.66
C TYR A 224 -7.43 0.76 -20.46
N ASP A 225 -6.94 0.02 -21.47
CA ASP A 225 -7.71 -0.93 -22.28
C ASP A 225 -7.44 -2.38 -21.85
N LEU A 226 -7.76 -2.68 -20.59
CA LEU A 226 -7.61 -4.01 -20.03
C LEU A 226 -8.60 -4.99 -20.68
N GLN A 227 -8.05 -6.00 -21.39
CA GLN A 227 -8.84 -7.05 -22.02
C GLN A 227 -9.34 -8.05 -20.99
N SER A 228 -10.53 -7.77 -20.47
CA SER A 228 -11.21 -8.59 -19.47
C SER A 228 -12.72 -8.50 -19.65
N ASP A 229 -13.40 -9.62 -19.43
CA ASP A 229 -14.86 -9.68 -19.36
C ASP A 229 -15.39 -9.43 -17.94
N ASP A 230 -14.51 -9.38 -16.95
CA ASP A 230 -14.85 -9.01 -15.58
C ASP A 230 -15.09 -7.50 -15.46
N PRO A 231 -16.31 -7.05 -15.07
CA PRO A 231 -16.61 -5.63 -14.91
C PRO A 231 -15.81 -4.97 -13.79
N ASP A 232 -15.39 -5.71 -12.77
CA ASP A 232 -14.63 -5.14 -11.64
C ASP A 232 -13.24 -4.69 -12.08
N LYS A 233 -12.62 -5.40 -13.01
CA LYS A 233 -11.25 -5.09 -13.46
C LYS A 233 -11.16 -3.79 -14.25
N LYS A 234 -12.29 -3.30 -14.77
CA LYS A 234 -12.40 -2.03 -15.52
C LYS A 234 -12.63 -0.81 -14.63
N ILE A 235 -13.02 -1.02 -13.37
CA ILE A 235 -13.49 0.05 -12.48
C ILE A 235 -12.40 0.48 -11.48
N ILE A 236 -11.43 -0.37 -11.18
CA ILE A 236 -10.48 -0.11 -10.08
C ILE A 236 -9.29 0.74 -10.54
N GLY A 237 -9.48 2.06 -10.52
CA GLY A 237 -8.47 3.04 -10.97
C GLY A 237 -7.12 2.95 -10.24
N TRP A 238 -7.10 2.97 -8.90
CA TRP A 238 -5.82 2.99 -8.16
C TRP A 238 -5.01 1.70 -8.30
N ARG A 239 -5.66 0.54 -8.40
CA ARG A 239 -4.95 -0.75 -8.65
C ARG A 239 -4.44 -0.87 -10.05
N HIS A 240 -5.16 -0.28 -11.01
CA HIS A 240 -4.66 -0.16 -12.36
C HIS A 240 -3.32 0.59 -12.40
N HIS A 241 -3.19 1.68 -11.62
CA HIS A 241 -1.91 2.39 -11.51
C HIS A 241 -0.78 1.50 -10.98
N TRP A 242 -1.07 0.57 -10.06
CA TRP A 242 -0.07 -0.37 -9.54
C TRP A 242 0.39 -1.36 -10.60
N MET A 243 -0.54 -1.89 -11.40
CA MET A 243 -0.19 -2.74 -12.55
C MET A 243 0.70 -2.01 -13.55
N MET A 244 0.36 -0.76 -13.85
CA MET A 244 1.13 0.07 -14.76
C MET A 244 2.54 0.29 -14.22
N THR A 245 2.68 0.71 -12.96
CA THR A 245 3.99 0.89 -12.31
C THR A 245 4.79 -0.42 -12.26
N PHE A 246 4.16 -1.58 -12.05
CA PHE A 246 4.84 -2.86 -12.13
C PHE A 246 5.43 -3.10 -13.53
N VAL A 247 4.61 -2.97 -14.59
CA VAL A 247 5.08 -3.20 -15.96
C VAL A 247 6.17 -2.20 -16.35
N LEU A 248 6.00 -0.93 -15.99
CA LEU A 248 7.00 0.11 -16.24
C LEU A 248 8.29 -0.13 -15.44
N GLY A 249 8.21 -0.67 -14.22
CA GLY A 249 9.38 -1.00 -13.40
C GLY A 249 10.20 -2.18 -13.94
N HIS A 250 9.57 -3.06 -14.72
CA HIS A 250 10.21 -4.20 -15.39
C HIS A 250 10.25 -4.04 -16.92
N ALA A 251 10.29 -2.80 -17.42
CA ALA A 251 10.20 -2.51 -18.85
C ALA A 251 11.31 -3.19 -19.66
N ASP A 252 12.53 -3.25 -19.12
CA ASP A 252 13.69 -3.93 -19.71
C ASP A 252 13.48 -5.44 -19.93
N GLN A 253 12.50 -6.03 -19.25
CA GLN A 253 12.16 -7.46 -19.31
C GLN A 253 10.85 -7.75 -20.02
N LEU A 254 10.04 -6.73 -20.30
CA LEU A 254 8.66 -6.87 -20.79
C LEU A 254 8.39 -6.13 -22.10
N LEU A 255 9.19 -5.11 -22.41
CA LEU A 255 9.06 -4.23 -23.58
C LEU A 255 10.33 -4.29 -24.44
N GLU A 256 10.29 -3.67 -25.61
CA GLU A 256 11.41 -3.62 -26.54
C GLU A 256 12.07 -2.24 -26.57
N PRO A 257 13.36 -2.11 -26.94
CA PRO A 257 14.03 -0.81 -27.06
C PRO A 257 13.30 0.21 -27.95
N ASP A 258 12.54 -0.27 -28.93
CA ASP A 258 11.75 0.55 -29.87
C ASP A 258 10.51 1.18 -29.19
N ASP A 259 10.11 0.71 -27.99
CA ASP A 259 9.00 1.29 -27.21
C ASP A 259 9.36 2.59 -26.49
N CYS A 260 10.64 2.98 -26.46
CA CYS A 260 11.11 4.16 -25.75
C CYS A 260 10.34 5.42 -26.15
N ASP A 261 10.21 5.71 -27.45
CA ASP A 261 9.55 6.94 -27.89
C ASP A 261 8.04 6.90 -27.61
N TRP A 262 7.40 5.74 -27.72
CA TRP A 262 5.99 5.56 -27.33
C TRP A 262 5.76 5.83 -25.84
N LEU A 263 6.65 5.36 -24.95
CA LEU A 263 6.57 5.63 -23.51
C LEU A 263 6.70 7.13 -23.20
N LEU A 264 7.60 7.84 -23.88
CA LEU A 264 7.78 9.28 -23.72
C LEU A 264 6.58 10.08 -24.25
N GLU A 265 6.02 9.67 -25.39
CA GLU A 265 4.76 10.21 -25.92
C GLU A 265 3.61 9.98 -24.93
N ARG A 266 3.53 8.80 -24.34
CA ARG A 266 2.50 8.48 -23.34
C ARG A 266 2.65 9.31 -22.08
N GLN A 267 3.87 9.53 -21.60
CA GLN A 267 4.13 10.45 -20.49
C GLN A 267 3.60 11.85 -20.80
N ALA A 268 3.92 12.40 -21.97
CA ALA A 268 3.49 13.73 -22.38
C ALA A 268 1.95 13.80 -22.48
N TYR A 269 1.31 12.74 -22.99
CA TYR A 269 -0.14 12.61 -23.04
C TYR A 269 -0.79 12.65 -21.63
N GLU A 270 -0.24 11.91 -20.67
CA GLU A 270 -0.71 11.93 -19.28
C GLU A 270 -0.50 13.31 -18.63
N TYR A 271 0.63 13.96 -18.91
CA TYR A 271 0.94 15.28 -18.34
C TYR A 271 0.00 16.38 -18.86
N ASN A 272 -0.48 16.26 -20.10
CA ASN A 272 -1.43 17.20 -20.72
C ASN A 272 -2.90 16.96 -20.32
N TYR A 273 -3.15 16.23 -19.22
CA TYR A 273 -4.50 15.89 -18.74
C TYR A 273 -5.46 17.08 -18.59
N ARG A 274 -4.94 18.26 -18.22
CA ARG A 274 -5.73 19.49 -18.05
C ARG A 274 -6.35 19.95 -19.36
N GLU A 275 -5.60 19.85 -20.46
CA GLU A 275 -6.09 20.20 -21.80
C GLU A 275 -7.13 19.18 -22.29
N ARG A 276 -7.01 17.92 -21.82
CA ARG A 276 -7.93 16.82 -22.13
C ARG A 276 -9.19 16.78 -21.25
N ASN A 277 -9.28 17.65 -20.23
CA ASN A 277 -10.31 17.59 -19.19
C ASN A 277 -10.44 16.19 -18.54
N ASP A 278 -9.30 15.52 -18.38
CA ASP A 278 -9.20 14.20 -17.76
C ASP A 278 -9.08 14.36 -16.24
N SER A 279 -9.97 13.75 -15.47
CA SER A 279 -9.99 13.87 -14.01
C SER A 279 -9.08 12.87 -13.30
N ASN A 280 -8.51 11.88 -14.02
CA ASN A 280 -7.73 10.80 -13.40
C ASN A 280 -6.52 10.36 -14.25
N PRO A 281 -5.56 11.25 -14.53
CA PRO A 281 -4.33 10.89 -15.23
C PRO A 281 -3.37 10.05 -14.38
N LEU A 282 -2.53 9.22 -15.02
CA LEU A 282 -1.35 8.64 -14.37
C LEU A 282 -0.15 9.58 -14.50
N LEU A 283 -0.03 10.51 -13.55
CA LEU A 283 1.14 11.37 -13.43
C LEU A 283 2.26 10.63 -12.70
N SER A 284 3.03 9.83 -13.45
CA SER A 284 4.08 8.98 -12.88
C SER A 284 5.41 9.16 -13.61
N PRO A 285 6.55 9.24 -12.90
CA PRO A 285 7.88 9.29 -13.51
C PRO A 285 8.26 7.96 -14.16
N TRP A 286 7.57 6.87 -13.81
CA TRP A 286 7.87 5.53 -14.29
C TRP A 286 7.79 5.39 -15.81
N TRP A 287 7.06 6.26 -16.51
CA TRP A 287 7.11 6.33 -17.98
C TRP A 287 8.50 6.70 -18.50
N SER A 288 9.13 7.75 -17.95
CA SER A 288 10.50 8.14 -18.33
C SER A 288 11.54 7.15 -17.83
N ILE A 289 11.33 6.58 -16.64
CA ILE A 289 12.26 5.60 -16.07
C ILE A 289 12.27 4.35 -16.95
N ALA A 290 11.10 3.84 -17.34
CA ALA A 290 10.97 2.72 -18.28
C ALA A 290 11.64 3.05 -19.63
N ALA A 291 11.40 4.23 -20.20
CA ALA A 291 12.04 4.65 -21.45
C ALA A 291 13.58 4.70 -21.33
N ALA A 292 14.09 5.21 -20.19
CA ALA A 292 15.52 5.26 -19.90
C ALA A 292 16.13 3.86 -19.71
N GLN A 293 15.41 2.91 -19.12
CA GLN A 293 15.82 1.50 -19.02
C GLN A 293 15.95 0.86 -20.41
N LEU A 294 15.02 1.16 -21.32
CA LEU A 294 15.00 0.63 -22.68
C LEU A 294 16.08 1.23 -23.59
N GLN A 295 16.51 2.47 -23.33
CA GLN A 295 17.61 3.13 -24.06
C GLN A 295 18.66 3.71 -23.10
N PRO A 296 19.54 2.86 -22.51
CA PRO A 296 20.52 3.28 -21.51
C PRO A 296 21.45 4.41 -21.98
N ASP A 297 21.83 4.42 -23.26
CA ASP A 297 22.68 5.48 -23.84
C ASP A 297 22.02 6.87 -23.80
N ARG A 298 20.69 6.94 -23.75
CA ARG A 298 19.89 8.16 -23.64
C ARG A 298 19.33 8.38 -22.23
N ALA A 299 19.60 7.47 -21.28
CA ALA A 299 18.98 7.49 -19.96
C ALA A 299 19.16 8.83 -19.24
N ARG A 300 20.37 9.40 -19.29
CA ARG A 300 20.66 10.71 -18.71
C ARG A 300 19.72 11.79 -19.25
N ASP A 301 19.64 11.95 -20.57
CA ASP A 301 18.86 13.00 -21.20
C ASP A 301 17.36 12.84 -20.92
N ILE A 302 16.86 11.60 -20.97
CA ILE A 302 15.47 11.26 -20.67
C ILE A 302 15.13 11.62 -19.22
N LEU A 303 15.94 11.19 -18.25
CA LEU A 303 15.67 11.40 -16.83
C LEU A 303 15.83 12.87 -16.43
N TYR A 304 16.80 13.59 -16.99
CA TYR A 304 16.90 15.04 -16.79
C TYR A 304 15.68 15.79 -17.34
N SER A 305 15.15 15.37 -18.49
CA SER A 305 13.89 15.93 -19.01
C SER A 305 12.73 15.64 -18.06
N ALA A 306 12.66 14.42 -17.48
CA ALA A 306 11.62 14.05 -16.53
C ALA A 306 11.64 14.93 -15.26
N ILE A 307 12.83 15.26 -14.75
CA ILE A 307 13.00 16.19 -13.61
C ILE A 307 12.36 17.57 -13.90
N GLY A 308 12.36 18.00 -15.17
CA GLY A 308 11.69 19.22 -15.60
C GLY A 308 10.16 19.16 -15.42
N HIS A 309 9.56 17.98 -15.60
CA HIS A 309 8.12 17.77 -15.49
C HIS A 309 7.65 17.55 -14.04
N PHE A 310 8.46 16.90 -13.20
CA PHE A 310 8.12 16.64 -11.79
C PHE A 310 8.70 17.72 -10.87
N GLN A 311 8.03 18.88 -10.88
CA GLN A 311 8.31 20.04 -10.01
C GLN A 311 7.11 20.36 -9.10
N GLY A 312 7.29 21.19 -8.08
CA GLY A 312 6.16 21.61 -7.26
C GLY A 312 5.76 20.54 -6.25
N ARG A 313 4.46 20.22 -6.24
CA ARG A 313 3.90 19.15 -5.42
C ARG A 313 4.49 17.76 -5.68
N PHE A 314 5.20 17.57 -6.80
CA PHE A 314 5.86 16.33 -7.19
C PHE A 314 7.35 16.28 -6.80
N ASP A 315 7.85 17.28 -6.05
CA ASP A 315 9.27 17.36 -5.69
C ASP A 315 9.72 16.32 -4.62
N CYS A 316 8.79 15.51 -4.08
CA CYS A 316 9.08 14.41 -3.16
C CYS A 316 9.16 13.06 -3.90
N ASP A 317 8.08 12.27 -3.89
CA ASP A 317 8.08 10.85 -4.23
C ASP A 317 8.43 10.61 -5.70
N GLU A 318 7.78 11.33 -6.62
CA GLU A 318 8.03 11.14 -8.05
C GLU A 318 9.46 11.54 -8.41
N ARG A 319 9.94 12.65 -7.84
CA ARG A 319 11.28 13.12 -8.10
C ARG A 319 12.33 12.20 -7.49
N ARG A 320 12.08 11.66 -6.30
CA ARG A 320 12.90 10.63 -5.65
C ARG A 320 13.11 9.44 -6.59
N ASP A 321 12.04 8.90 -7.16
CA ASP A 321 12.11 7.78 -8.10
C ASP A 321 13.01 8.10 -9.31
N VAL A 322 12.95 9.32 -9.85
CA VAL A 322 13.83 9.75 -10.95
C VAL A 322 15.31 9.82 -10.53
N TYR A 323 15.62 10.30 -9.31
CA TYR A 323 17.01 10.31 -8.82
C TYR A 323 17.54 8.91 -8.53
N VAL A 324 16.69 8.00 -8.04
CA VAL A 324 17.04 6.58 -7.89
C VAL A 324 17.38 5.98 -9.26
N ALA A 325 16.54 6.24 -10.27
CA ALA A 325 16.79 5.80 -11.64
C ALA A 325 18.06 6.40 -12.24
N LEU A 326 18.36 7.69 -12.01
CA LEU A 326 19.60 8.33 -12.46
C LEU A 326 20.82 7.61 -11.90
N TRP A 327 20.82 7.29 -10.60
CA TRP A 327 21.91 6.52 -10.00
C TRP A 327 22.03 5.13 -10.63
N ASN A 328 20.92 4.38 -10.72
CA ASN A 328 20.95 3.00 -11.18
C ASN A 328 21.33 2.86 -12.67
N LEU A 329 20.96 3.84 -13.52
CA LEU A 329 21.17 3.76 -14.98
C LEU A 329 22.39 4.55 -15.47
N VAL A 330 22.71 5.67 -14.84
CA VAL A 330 23.83 6.56 -15.26
C VAL A 330 25.04 6.40 -14.35
N GLY A 331 24.82 6.12 -13.06
CA GLY A 331 25.89 5.78 -12.12
C GLY A 331 26.63 6.97 -11.54
N GLU A 332 27.92 6.76 -11.28
CA GLU A 332 28.73 7.62 -10.41
C GLU A 332 28.84 9.08 -10.88
N SER A 333 28.69 9.35 -12.19
CA SER A 333 28.74 10.72 -12.71
C SER A 333 27.65 11.63 -12.14
N GLU A 334 26.56 11.07 -11.63
CA GLU A 334 25.42 11.83 -11.11
C GLU A 334 25.49 12.11 -9.60
N LYS A 335 26.49 11.58 -8.88
CA LYS A 335 26.53 11.63 -7.41
C LYS A 335 26.38 13.04 -6.82
N PHE A 336 27.06 14.03 -7.40
CA PHE A 336 26.99 15.41 -6.92
C PHE A 336 25.64 16.08 -7.21
N PHE A 337 25.02 15.74 -8.35
CA PHE A 337 23.70 16.24 -8.70
C PHE A 337 22.61 15.65 -7.80
N ILE A 338 22.69 14.34 -7.53
CA ILE A 338 21.83 13.64 -6.56
C ILE A 338 21.99 14.25 -5.16
N GLN A 339 23.23 14.46 -4.72
CA GLN A 339 23.52 15.07 -3.43
C GLN A 339 22.91 16.47 -3.30
N GLU A 340 22.98 17.29 -4.34
CA GLU A 340 22.41 18.63 -4.32
C GLU A 340 20.90 18.59 -4.04
N TRP A 341 20.16 17.73 -4.74
CA TRP A 341 18.73 17.52 -4.47
C TRP A 341 18.46 16.94 -3.09
N PHE A 342 19.27 15.97 -2.68
CA PHE A 342 19.12 15.25 -1.43
C PHE A 342 19.24 16.19 -0.21
N TYR A 343 20.13 17.20 -0.27
CA TYR A 343 20.38 18.12 0.85
C TYR A 343 19.78 19.51 0.74
N ASN A 344 19.70 20.08 -0.46
CA ASN A 344 19.50 21.53 -0.60
C ASN A 344 18.13 21.93 -1.12
N ARG A 345 17.32 20.97 -1.59
CA ARG A 345 15.99 21.28 -2.11
C ARG A 345 14.96 21.09 -1.01
N GLU A 346 14.51 22.18 -0.39
CA GLU A 346 13.27 22.14 0.40
C GLU A 346 12.13 21.80 -0.57
N PRO A 347 11.31 20.77 -0.30
CA PRO A 347 10.20 20.47 -1.17
C PRO A 347 9.11 21.53 -0.99
N ASP A 348 8.36 21.79 -2.06
CA ASP A 348 7.36 22.84 -2.08
C ASP A 348 6.22 22.60 -1.07
N VAL A 349 5.55 23.70 -0.69
CA VAL A 349 4.43 23.72 0.26
C VAL A 349 3.37 22.67 -0.12
N GLY A 350 3.10 21.73 0.80
CA GLY A 350 2.12 20.64 0.61
C GLY A 350 2.76 19.26 0.42
N CYS A 351 4.06 19.20 0.19
CA CYS A 351 4.83 17.96 0.23
C CYS A 351 5.32 17.73 1.67
N SER A 352 5.06 16.56 2.28
CA SER A 352 5.70 16.26 3.55
C SER A 352 7.19 16.00 3.29
N SER A 353 8.02 17.03 3.48
CA SER A 353 9.49 16.93 3.42
C SER A 353 10.06 15.86 4.34
N LEU A 354 9.30 15.54 5.39
CA LEU A 354 9.59 14.59 6.43
C LEU A 354 9.70 13.18 5.84
N GLY A 355 10.94 12.70 5.68
CA GLY A 355 11.21 11.33 5.26
C GLY A 355 11.61 11.14 3.80
N LYS A 356 11.66 12.16 2.94
CA LYS A 356 12.10 11.97 1.54
C LYS A 356 13.51 11.38 1.44
N GLN A 357 14.41 11.81 2.35
CA GLN A 357 15.78 11.33 2.42
C GLN A 357 15.82 9.87 2.91
N ALA A 358 14.98 9.56 3.90
CA ALA A 358 14.82 8.22 4.45
C ALA A 358 14.31 7.24 3.39
N GLU A 359 13.31 7.63 2.62
CA GLU A 359 12.76 6.86 1.50
C GLU A 359 13.79 6.70 0.39
N PHE A 360 14.45 7.77 -0.03
CA PHE A 360 15.52 7.68 -1.02
C PHE A 360 16.61 6.68 -0.60
N ILE A 361 17.03 6.73 0.66
CA ILE A 361 18.00 5.77 1.22
C ILE A 361 17.46 4.34 1.15
N ARG A 362 16.18 4.11 1.47
CA ARG A 362 15.54 2.78 1.38
C ARG A 362 15.49 2.25 -0.04
N ASP A 363 15.12 3.08 -0.99
CA ASP A 363 14.98 2.68 -2.40
C ASP A 363 16.35 2.39 -3.04
N ILE A 364 17.34 3.26 -2.80
CA ILE A 364 18.72 3.02 -3.25
C ILE A 364 19.28 1.71 -2.67
N ALA A 365 18.98 1.44 -1.40
CA ALA A 365 19.48 0.27 -0.68
C ALA A 365 18.84 -1.07 -1.06
N MET A 366 17.84 -1.07 -1.95
CA MET A 366 17.30 -2.31 -2.51
C MET A 366 18.37 -3.11 -3.25
N ASP A 367 19.35 -2.43 -3.87
CA ASP A 367 20.57 -3.04 -4.40
C ASP A 367 21.76 -2.68 -3.52
N ARG A 368 22.43 -3.70 -2.95
CA ARG A 368 23.64 -3.51 -2.14
C ARG A 368 24.80 -2.91 -2.95
N SER A 369 24.82 -3.07 -4.29
CA SER A 369 25.83 -2.46 -5.15
C SER A 369 25.86 -0.92 -5.02
N ASN A 370 24.75 -0.32 -4.58
CA ASN A 370 24.60 1.11 -4.37
C ASN A 370 25.12 1.63 -3.02
N ALA A 371 25.67 0.76 -2.16
CA ALA A 371 26.28 1.16 -0.89
C ALA A 371 27.27 2.36 -1.01
N PRO A 372 28.08 2.51 -2.09
CA PRO A 372 28.95 3.67 -2.26
C PRO A 372 28.23 5.02 -2.31
N LEU A 373 27.02 5.10 -2.88
CA LEU A 373 26.25 6.35 -2.87
C LEU A 373 25.79 6.69 -1.45
N ILE A 374 25.31 5.70 -0.70
CA ILE A 374 24.90 5.91 0.69
C ILE A 374 26.10 6.35 1.53
N ALA A 375 27.26 5.73 1.34
CA ALA A 375 28.51 6.13 1.99
C ALA A 375 28.88 7.58 1.64
N PHE A 376 28.81 7.94 0.36
CA PHE A 376 29.08 9.29 -0.12
C PHE A 376 28.15 10.33 0.51
N LEU A 377 26.84 10.06 0.56
CA LEU A 377 25.87 10.97 1.17
C LEU A 377 26.17 11.14 2.66
N LEU A 378 26.33 10.04 3.41
CA LEU A 378 26.62 10.10 4.85
C LEU A 378 27.93 10.85 5.18
N ASP A 379 28.96 10.72 4.36
CA ASP A 379 30.28 11.34 4.58
C ASP A 379 30.27 12.86 4.30
N HIS A 380 29.49 13.31 3.32
CA HIS A 380 29.57 14.70 2.84
C HIS A 380 28.91 15.75 3.76
N ARG A 381 28.01 15.33 4.67
CA ARG A 381 27.51 16.19 5.76
C ARG A 381 27.54 15.46 7.10
N LEU A 382 28.70 15.45 7.74
CA LEU A 382 28.80 15.12 9.16
C LEU A 382 28.03 16.16 10.00
N GLY A 383 26.83 15.80 10.45
CA GLY A 383 26.05 16.50 11.47
C GLY A 383 24.60 16.81 11.10
N TRP A 384 23.81 17.17 12.12
CA TRP A 384 22.35 17.36 12.08
C TRP A 384 21.84 18.45 11.10
N LYS A 385 22.74 19.23 10.49
CA LYS A 385 22.39 20.29 9.51
C LYS A 385 22.06 19.77 8.10
N GLY A 386 22.06 18.45 7.88
CA GLY A 386 21.82 17.89 6.55
C GLY A 386 20.90 16.66 6.51
N LEU A 387 20.88 15.84 7.56
CA LEU A 387 20.06 14.64 7.64
C LEU A 387 19.10 14.75 8.81
N ASP A 388 17.82 14.52 8.55
CA ASP A 388 16.85 14.34 9.62
C ASP A 388 17.05 12.98 10.34
N TRP A 389 16.39 12.82 11.48
CA TRP A 389 16.47 11.57 12.25
C TRP A 389 16.01 10.35 11.44
N SER A 390 14.97 10.49 10.61
CA SER A 390 14.38 9.38 9.84
C SER A 390 15.35 8.85 8.79
N ALA A 391 16.12 9.74 8.16
CA ALA A 391 17.16 9.40 7.22
C ALA A 391 18.31 8.64 7.91
N VAL A 392 18.72 9.08 9.09
CA VAL A 392 19.78 8.41 9.88
C VAL A 392 19.31 7.06 10.41
N GLU A 393 18.08 6.96 10.90
CA GLU A 393 17.48 5.69 11.32
C GLU A 393 17.40 4.71 10.13
N SER A 394 16.89 5.16 8.99
CA SER A 394 16.80 4.32 7.78
C SER A 394 18.17 3.84 7.35
N ALA A 395 19.16 4.74 7.28
CA ALA A 395 20.55 4.38 7.01
C ALA A 395 21.09 3.35 8.02
N ALA A 396 20.84 3.55 9.31
CA ALA A 396 21.29 2.61 10.35
C ALA A 396 20.70 1.21 10.15
N ARG A 397 19.37 1.11 9.94
CA ARG A 397 18.69 -0.16 9.71
C ARG A 397 19.22 -0.88 8.48
N ILE A 398 19.50 -0.16 7.40
CA ILE A 398 20.07 -0.71 6.16
C ILE A 398 21.50 -1.17 6.39
N VAL A 399 22.34 -0.29 6.92
CA VAL A 399 23.76 -0.57 7.09
C VAL A 399 23.98 -1.74 8.06
N ASN A 400 23.17 -1.85 9.13
CA ASN A 400 23.22 -3.01 10.04
C ASN A 400 23.00 -4.33 9.32
N LYS A 401 22.13 -4.38 8.29
CA LYS A 401 21.93 -5.59 7.48
C LYS A 401 23.18 -5.92 6.64
N TRP A 402 24.00 -4.93 6.31
CA TRP A 402 25.19 -5.10 5.46
C TRP A 402 26.48 -5.38 6.25
N ALA A 403 26.58 -4.85 7.47
CA ALA A 403 27.79 -4.84 8.29
C ALA A 403 28.10 -6.17 9.02
N GLY A 404 27.16 -7.13 9.05
CA GLY A 404 27.29 -8.40 9.76
C GLY A 404 27.10 -8.29 11.29
N GLU A 405 27.53 -7.18 11.89
CA GLU A 405 27.19 -6.78 13.27
C GLU A 405 26.49 -5.41 13.27
N PRO A 406 25.47 -5.19 14.13
CA PRO A 406 24.78 -3.90 14.20
C PRO A 406 25.72 -2.77 14.65
N ILE A 407 25.87 -1.74 13.81
CA ILE A 407 26.63 -0.51 14.13
C ILE A 407 25.85 0.34 15.14
N ILE A 408 24.52 0.37 15.03
CA ILE A 408 23.58 1.00 15.98
C ILE A 408 22.49 -0.03 16.25
N THR A 409 22.30 -0.47 17.49
CA THR A 409 21.34 -1.56 17.76
C THR A 409 19.88 -1.09 17.65
N GLU A 410 18.93 -2.03 17.50
CA GLU A 410 17.50 -1.70 17.55
C GLU A 410 17.08 -1.08 18.88
N ASP A 411 17.70 -1.48 19.98
CA ASP A 411 17.43 -0.88 21.29
C ASP A 411 17.93 0.56 21.34
N GLU A 412 19.11 0.85 20.79
CA GLU A 412 19.58 2.24 20.63
C GLU A 412 18.61 3.05 19.75
N LEU A 413 18.15 2.49 18.63
CA LEU A 413 17.18 3.19 17.76
C LEU A 413 15.87 3.51 18.50
N ARG A 414 15.40 2.63 19.39
CA ARG A 414 14.21 2.86 20.23
C ARG A 414 14.41 3.89 21.32
N GLU A 415 15.65 4.12 21.77
CA GLU A 415 15.96 5.19 22.74
C GLU A 415 15.77 6.59 22.14
N ALA A 416 15.78 6.73 20.80
CA ALA A 416 15.40 7.98 20.16
C ALA A 416 13.90 8.22 20.31
N TRP A 417 13.57 9.19 21.15
CA TRP A 417 12.20 9.59 21.41
C TRP A 417 12.07 11.11 21.48
N HIS A 418 10.93 11.63 21.03
CA HIS A 418 10.56 13.03 21.15
C HIS A 418 9.07 13.13 21.54
N PRO A 419 8.67 14.01 22.47
CA PRO A 419 7.30 14.11 22.98
C PRO A 419 6.25 14.40 21.90
N LEU A 420 6.63 15.13 20.85
CA LEU A 420 5.76 15.44 19.71
C LEU A 420 5.70 14.33 18.65
N GLY A 421 6.38 13.20 18.88
CA GLY A 421 6.49 12.11 17.92
C GLY A 421 7.46 12.39 16.77
N TYR A 422 7.75 11.34 16.01
CA TYR A 422 8.81 11.29 15.00
C TYR A 422 8.65 12.30 13.86
N ARG A 423 7.40 12.58 13.46
CA ARG A 423 7.09 13.50 12.33
C ARG A 423 7.23 14.98 12.70
N SER A 424 7.20 15.31 13.99
CA SER A 424 7.18 16.71 14.43
C SER A 424 8.58 17.29 14.62
N PHE A 425 9.61 16.45 14.62
CA PHE A 425 10.98 16.86 14.95
C PHE A 425 11.60 17.83 13.93
N ALA A 426 11.35 17.66 12.62
CA ALA A 426 11.93 18.54 11.60
C ALA A 426 11.12 19.85 11.37
N ALA A 427 9.89 19.94 11.88
CA ALA A 427 9.00 21.08 11.65
C ALA A 427 9.06 22.15 12.76
N TYR A 428 9.69 21.86 13.91
CA TYR A 428 9.51 22.64 15.14
C TYR A 428 10.79 23.04 15.87
N ASP A 429 11.86 23.34 15.13
CA ASP A 429 13.03 24.09 15.63
C ASP A 429 12.65 25.45 16.30
N SER A 430 11.36 25.82 16.26
CA SER A 430 10.78 27.06 16.78
C SER A 430 9.80 26.92 17.95
N THR A 431 9.47 25.74 18.48
CA THR A 431 8.58 25.64 19.67
C THR A 431 9.39 25.63 20.97
N PRO A 432 9.25 26.65 21.84
CA PRO A 432 10.02 26.74 23.09
C PRO A 432 9.81 25.56 24.05
N ASP A 433 8.66 24.89 23.97
CA ASP A 433 8.18 23.95 24.99
C ASP A 433 8.89 22.58 25.01
N HIS A 434 9.67 22.24 23.97
CA HIS A 434 10.37 20.94 23.84
C HIS A 434 11.83 21.07 23.38
N ARG A 435 12.45 22.21 23.70
CA ARG A 435 13.80 22.52 23.24
C ARG A 435 14.85 21.53 23.76
N GLU A 436 14.76 21.13 25.03
CA GLU A 436 15.74 20.21 25.63
C GLU A 436 15.71 18.83 24.98
N GLU A 437 14.52 18.30 24.72
CA GLU A 437 14.30 17.03 24.02
C GLU A 437 14.75 17.12 22.56
N THR A 438 14.47 18.24 21.89
CA THR A 438 14.93 18.50 20.52
C THR A 438 16.46 18.48 20.45
N GLU A 439 17.13 19.21 21.35
CA GLU A 439 18.59 19.26 21.43
C GLU A 439 19.20 17.89 21.81
N ALA A 440 18.52 17.12 22.68
CA ALA A 440 18.95 15.77 23.04
C ALA A 440 18.90 14.81 21.86
N LEU A 441 17.79 14.80 21.11
CA LEU A 441 17.63 13.98 19.91
C LEU A 441 18.62 14.40 18.81
N ALA A 442 18.84 15.71 18.61
CA ALA A 442 19.84 16.21 17.67
C ALA A 442 21.26 15.69 17.97
N ARG A 443 21.66 15.68 19.25
CA ARG A 443 22.95 15.10 19.70
C ARG A 443 23.02 13.60 19.44
N LEU A 444 21.93 12.88 19.66
CA LEU A 444 21.85 11.44 19.41
C LEU A 444 21.99 11.12 17.91
N VAL A 445 21.27 11.85 17.06
CA VAL A 445 21.36 11.71 15.60
C VAL A 445 22.78 12.03 15.10
N ASP A 446 23.42 13.10 15.60
CA ASP A 446 24.82 13.41 15.25
C ASP A 446 25.78 12.28 15.67
N LYS A 447 25.62 11.73 16.87
CA LYS A 447 26.41 10.58 17.35
C LYS A 447 26.25 9.38 16.41
N TRP A 448 25.03 9.09 15.98
CA TRP A 448 24.73 7.99 15.06
C TRP A 448 25.33 8.19 13.68
N SER A 449 25.14 9.36 13.08
CA SER A 449 25.74 9.70 11.78
C SER A 449 27.25 9.51 11.78
N ARG A 450 27.95 9.98 12.83
CA ARG A 450 29.40 9.78 12.96
C ARG A 450 29.79 8.31 13.04
N ARG A 451 29.04 7.49 13.78
CA ARG A 451 29.29 6.04 13.88
C ARG A 451 29.12 5.34 12.53
N LEU A 452 28.05 5.66 11.80
CA LEU A 452 27.79 5.09 10.47
C LEU A 452 28.94 5.41 9.50
N VAL A 453 29.41 6.66 9.49
CA VAL A 453 30.53 7.13 8.66
C VAL A 453 31.88 6.55 9.08
N GLN A 454 32.12 6.38 10.38
CA GLN A 454 33.35 5.75 10.89
C GLN A 454 33.40 4.25 10.54
N ALA A 455 32.24 3.60 10.53
CA ALA A 455 32.11 2.20 10.22
C ALA A 455 31.99 1.91 8.72
N THR A 456 32.03 2.92 7.82
CA THR A 456 32.00 2.73 6.36
C THR A 456 32.93 1.61 5.85
N PRO A 457 34.18 1.47 6.31
CA PRO A 457 35.05 0.36 5.88
C PRO A 457 34.50 -1.04 6.19
N GLN A 458 33.58 -1.17 7.17
CA GLN A 458 32.97 -2.44 7.58
C GLN A 458 31.83 -2.85 6.64
N TRP A 459 31.05 -1.88 6.14
CA TRP A 459 29.84 -2.15 5.37
C TRP A 459 29.92 -1.78 3.89
N CYS A 460 30.89 -0.94 3.51
CA CYS A 460 31.20 -0.55 2.14
C CYS A 460 32.73 -0.40 1.94
N PRO A 461 33.49 -1.51 1.96
CA PRO A 461 34.96 -1.49 1.90
C PRO A 461 35.54 -0.87 0.62
N ASP A 462 34.76 -0.90 -0.48
CA ASP A 462 35.18 -0.36 -1.77
C ASP A 462 35.04 1.17 -1.86
N TYR A 463 34.34 1.80 -0.91
CA TYR A 463 34.21 3.25 -0.87
C TYR A 463 35.52 3.90 -0.42
N LYS A 464 36.11 4.68 -1.33
CA LYS A 464 37.28 5.52 -1.06
C LYS A 464 36.81 6.96 -0.92
N ARG A 465 37.10 7.56 0.22
CA ARG A 465 36.82 8.98 0.48
C ARG A 465 37.58 9.91 -0.46
#